data_AF-A0A0F9L973-F1
#
_entry.id   AF-A0A0F9L973-F1
#
_cell.length_a   1.000
_cell.length_b   1.000
_cell.length_c   1.000
_cell.angle_alpha   90.00
_cell.angle_beta   90.00
_cell.angle_gamma   90.00
#
_symmetry.space_group_name_H-M   'P 1'
#
loop_
_entity.id
_entity.type
_entity.pdbx_description
1 polymer ?
#
loop_
_entity_poly.entity_id
_entity_poly.type
_entity_poly.pdbx_seq_one_letter_code
_entity_poly.pdbx_strand_id
1 'polypeptide(L)'
;LVALNIAKDAYVSLDAGDDADATSKGLYFRPAADEDVEIINLSVTGTPRILWDNSDDDFNFNKGLDITGNIVVSGTVDGVDIATRDHAKYTDAEAVSAIEAAGLTFAENKGIILDAALSADEKWSGIVEIGTMGFGATVGDLIYLAVADTKWELAKADAAVTSKGKIGICLATVSEDATCNVLLYGKMRSAAFPAFTVGAPVHISAATAGDIVVAAPTGTTNFVVRIIGYGNTAEDLFFCPDNTYVELA
;
A
#
# COMPACT_ATOMS: atom_id res chain seq x y z
N LEU A 1 17.36 16.14 76.23
CA LEU A 1 17.80 16.69 74.93
C LEU A 1 18.54 15.58 74.20
N VAL A 2 17.90 14.92 73.22
CA VAL A 2 18.53 13.85 72.43
C VAL A 2 19.08 14.49 71.15
N ALA A 3 20.40 14.54 71.00
CA ALA A 3 21.03 14.90 69.75
C ALA A 3 21.17 13.63 68.91
N LEU A 4 20.45 13.52 67.79
CA LEU A 4 20.66 12.47 66.79
C LEU A 4 21.67 12.99 65.77
N ASN A 5 22.89 12.43 65.80
CA ASN A 5 23.91 12.65 64.77
C ASN A 5 23.57 11.78 63.56
N ILE A 6 23.12 12.44 62.51
CA ILE A 6 22.63 11.83 61.29
C ILE A 6 23.82 11.70 60.34
N ALA A 7 24.21 10.46 60.01
CA ALA A 7 25.13 10.20 58.90
C ALA A 7 24.55 10.75 57.59
N LYS A 8 25.32 10.79 56.49
CA LYS A 8 24.98 11.41 55.18
C LYS A 8 23.62 11.01 54.54
N ASP A 9 22.87 10.11 55.20
CA ASP A 9 21.65 9.44 54.77
C ASP A 9 20.55 9.31 55.87
N ALA A 10 20.41 10.22 56.84
CA ALA A 10 19.21 10.19 57.73
C ALA A 10 18.25 11.39 57.55
N TYR A 11 16.97 11.13 57.81
CA TYR A 11 15.84 12.06 57.63
C TYR A 11 15.13 12.32 58.96
N VAL A 12 14.60 13.53 59.15
CA VAL A 12 13.88 13.99 60.34
C VAL A 12 12.47 14.46 59.94
N SER A 13 11.43 14.00 60.63
CA SER A 13 10.06 14.54 60.56
C SER A 13 9.85 15.66 61.59
N LEU A 14 9.25 16.76 61.14
CA LEU A 14 8.75 17.92 61.92
C LEU A 14 7.30 18.15 61.43
N ASP A 15 6.29 18.57 62.19
CA ASP A 15 6.19 19.44 63.37
C ASP A 15 4.97 19.00 64.25
N ALA A 16 4.90 19.43 65.51
CA ALA A 16 3.87 19.07 66.48
C ALA A 16 2.48 19.74 66.24
N GLY A 17 2.17 20.09 65.00
CA GLY A 17 0.90 20.67 64.54
C GLY A 17 0.31 19.83 63.41
N ASP A 18 -0.46 18.83 63.81
CA ASP A 18 -1.51 18.06 63.12
C ASP A 18 -1.30 17.32 61.79
N ASP A 19 -0.33 17.63 60.93
CA ASP A 19 -0.51 17.20 59.53
C ASP A 19 0.38 16.03 59.06
N ALA A 20 1.29 15.51 59.87
CA ALA A 20 2.07 14.32 59.53
C ALA A 20 2.44 13.46 60.75
N ASP A 21 1.81 12.29 60.87
CA ASP A 21 2.19 11.26 61.83
C ASP A 21 3.20 10.29 61.20
N ALA A 22 4.45 10.34 61.67
CA ALA A 22 5.40 9.25 61.44
C ALA A 22 5.13 8.12 62.46
N THR A 23 4.59 7.00 61.99
CA THR A 23 4.35 5.80 62.80
C THR A 23 5.29 4.66 62.38
N SER A 24 5.31 3.57 63.15
CA SER A 24 6.00 2.34 62.74
C SER A 24 5.43 1.70 61.46
N LYS A 25 4.32 2.23 60.92
CA LYS A 25 3.65 1.75 59.72
C LYS A 25 3.79 2.70 58.51
N GLY A 26 4.42 3.86 58.67
CA GLY A 26 4.61 4.83 57.58
C GLY A 26 4.46 6.29 58.00
N LEU A 27 4.56 7.19 57.03
CA LEU A 27 4.27 8.61 57.17
C LEU A 27 2.83 8.86 56.72
N TYR A 28 1.95 9.23 57.64
CA TYR A 28 0.54 9.47 57.38
C TYR A 28 0.23 10.96 57.46
N PHE A 29 -0.24 11.54 56.36
CA PHE A 29 -0.78 12.89 56.36
C PHE A 29 -2.27 12.80 56.74
N ARG A 30 -2.67 13.52 57.79
CA ARG A 30 -4.08 13.57 58.20
C ARG A 30 -4.75 14.67 57.37
N PRO A 31 -5.80 14.37 56.60
CA PRO A 31 -6.54 15.43 55.93
C PRO A 31 -7.22 16.29 56.99
N ALA A 32 -6.79 17.54 57.13
CA ALA A 32 -7.50 18.53 57.94
C ALA A 32 -8.72 19.04 57.16
N ALA A 33 -9.65 19.70 57.84
CA ALA A 33 -10.88 20.23 57.22
C ALA A 33 -10.68 21.63 56.59
N ASP A 34 -9.44 22.05 56.36
CA ASP A 34 -9.09 23.34 55.76
C ASP A 34 -8.89 23.24 54.23
N GLU A 35 -8.69 24.39 53.57
CA GLU A 35 -8.75 24.54 52.11
C GLU A 35 -7.48 24.09 51.36
N ASP A 36 -6.48 23.54 52.04
CA ASP A 36 -5.17 23.29 51.44
C ASP A 36 -5.06 21.89 50.83
N VAL A 37 -4.36 21.78 49.70
CA VAL A 37 -4.13 20.50 49.00
C VAL A 37 -2.95 19.79 49.65
N GLU A 38 -3.13 18.57 50.15
CA GLU A 38 -2.07 17.75 50.72
C GLU A 38 -1.13 17.22 49.62
N ILE A 39 -0.15 18.04 49.22
CA ILE A 39 0.85 17.72 48.19
C ILE A 39 2.11 17.18 48.86
N ILE A 40 2.45 15.92 48.60
CA ILE A 40 3.78 15.38 48.91
C ILE A 40 4.76 15.90 47.86
N ASN A 41 5.52 16.94 48.21
CA ASN A 41 6.61 17.46 47.37
C ASN A 41 7.93 16.75 47.67
N LEU A 42 8.30 15.74 46.87
CA LEU A 42 9.60 15.07 46.95
C LEU A 42 10.60 15.73 46.00
N SER A 43 11.37 16.70 46.49
CA SER A 43 12.50 17.27 45.73
C SER A 43 13.75 16.41 45.95
N VAL A 44 14.12 15.65 44.93
CA VAL A 44 15.19 14.64 44.98
C VAL A 44 16.15 14.85 43.81
N THR A 45 17.46 14.80 44.06
CA THR A 45 18.49 14.90 43.01
C THR A 45 18.96 13.52 42.56
N GLY A 46 19.30 13.32 41.27
CA GLY A 46 19.83 12.05 40.75
C GLY A 46 18.78 11.18 40.07
N THR A 47 18.76 9.87 40.34
CA THR A 47 17.78 8.89 39.82
C THR A 47 16.84 8.44 40.95
N PRO A 48 15.88 9.27 41.36
CA PRO A 48 14.97 8.93 42.45
C PRO A 48 14.12 7.71 42.11
N ARG A 49 13.84 6.89 43.13
CA ARG A 49 12.99 5.71 43.01
C ARG A 49 11.96 5.71 44.13
N ILE A 50 10.71 5.43 43.78
CA ILE A 50 9.66 5.04 44.73
C ILE A 50 9.58 3.51 44.64
N LEU A 51 9.79 2.83 45.77
CA LEU A 51 9.68 1.38 45.88
C LEU A 51 8.33 1.05 46.54
N TRP A 52 7.60 0.10 45.99
CA TRP A 52 6.32 -0.38 46.50
C TRP A 52 6.42 -1.88 46.72
N ASP A 53 6.02 -2.33 47.90
CA ASP A 53 6.11 -3.73 48.38
C ASP A 53 4.81 -4.12 49.10
N ASN A 54 3.68 -3.80 48.47
CA ASN A 54 2.38 -4.26 48.94
C ASN A 54 2.02 -5.57 48.20
N SER A 55 1.35 -6.49 48.87
CA SER A 55 0.90 -7.76 48.31
C SER A 55 -0.01 -7.64 47.08
N ASP A 56 -0.67 -6.48 46.91
CA ASP A 56 -1.58 -6.22 45.80
C ASP A 56 -0.86 -5.66 44.55
N ASP A 57 0.44 -5.34 44.64
CA ASP A 57 1.33 -4.88 43.55
C ASP A 57 0.79 -3.73 42.67
N ASP A 58 -0.21 -2.97 43.13
CA ASP A 58 -0.89 -1.92 42.37
C ASP A 58 -0.55 -0.49 42.84
N PHE A 59 -0.53 0.44 41.89
CA PHE A 59 -0.50 1.89 42.13
C PHE A 59 -1.83 2.50 41.67
N ASN A 60 -2.75 2.72 42.60
CA ASN A 60 -4.09 3.23 42.29
C ASN A 60 -4.15 4.76 42.40
N PHE A 61 -4.39 5.43 41.28
CA PHE A 61 -4.65 6.88 41.22
C PHE A 61 -6.14 7.13 40.99
N ASN A 62 -6.77 7.98 41.81
CA ASN A 62 -8.19 8.35 41.67
C ASN A 62 -8.40 9.65 40.87
N LYS A 63 -7.31 10.20 40.32
CA LYS A 63 -7.24 11.37 39.44
C LYS A 63 -6.29 11.08 38.28
N GLY A 64 -6.24 12.01 37.32
CA GLY A 64 -5.29 11.94 36.21
C GLY A 64 -3.83 11.94 36.69
N LEU A 65 -2.98 11.27 35.93
CA LEU A 65 -1.53 11.25 36.11
C LEU A 65 -0.89 12.03 34.95
N ASP A 66 -0.32 13.20 35.25
CA ASP A 66 0.40 14.01 34.26
C ASP A 66 1.90 13.66 34.30
N ILE A 67 2.45 13.21 33.16
CA ILE A 67 3.87 12.88 33.02
C ILE A 67 4.44 13.68 31.85
N THR A 68 5.30 14.66 32.16
CA THR A 68 5.93 15.53 31.17
C THR A 68 7.07 14.84 30.40
N GLY A 69 7.50 13.65 30.86
CA GLY A 69 8.57 12.85 30.27
C GLY A 69 8.08 11.55 29.64
N ASN A 70 9.02 10.64 29.39
CA ASN A 70 8.70 9.33 28.82
C ASN A 70 8.17 8.37 29.89
N ILE A 71 7.24 7.51 29.46
CA ILE A 71 6.79 6.34 30.22
C ILE A 71 7.35 5.11 29.52
N VAL A 72 8.07 4.25 30.24
CA VAL A 72 8.50 2.94 29.74
C VAL A 72 7.66 1.88 30.43
N VAL A 73 6.91 1.10 29.65
CA VAL A 73 6.12 -0.04 30.14
C VAL A 73 6.68 -1.32 29.54
N SER A 74 6.80 -2.37 30.35
CA SER A 74 7.26 -3.70 29.89
C SER A 74 6.11 -4.70 29.72
N GLY A 75 4.86 -4.24 29.90
CA GLY A 75 3.64 -5.04 29.82
C GLY A 75 2.53 -4.32 29.05
N THR A 76 1.34 -4.92 29.02
CA THR A 76 0.18 -4.39 28.29
C THR A 76 -0.42 -3.15 28.97
N VAL A 77 -0.78 -2.12 28.21
CA VAL A 77 -1.57 -0.98 28.71
C VAL A 77 -3.04 -1.25 28.38
N ASP A 78 -3.92 -1.34 29.38
CA ASP A 78 -5.36 -1.62 29.15
C ASP A 78 -5.60 -2.94 28.38
N GLY A 79 -4.78 -3.97 28.66
CA GLY A 79 -4.85 -5.28 27.99
C GLY A 79 -4.39 -5.30 26.52
N VAL A 80 -3.88 -4.18 25.99
CA VAL A 80 -3.30 -4.12 24.64
C VAL A 80 -1.96 -3.38 24.70
N ASP A 81 -0.93 -4.02 24.20
CA ASP A 81 0.40 -3.43 24.17
C ASP A 81 0.41 -2.13 23.34
N ILE A 82 0.93 -1.04 23.91
CA ILE A 82 1.04 0.26 23.24
C ILE A 82 1.94 0.18 22.01
N ALA A 83 2.97 -0.68 22.00
CA ALA A 83 3.81 -0.94 20.85
C ALA A 83 3.06 -1.64 19.70
N THR A 84 1.91 -2.28 20.00
CA THR A 84 1.02 -2.88 18.99
C THR A 84 -0.05 -1.90 18.47
N ARG A 85 -0.17 -0.72 19.10
CA ARG A 85 -1.11 0.35 18.72
C ARG A 85 -0.43 1.59 18.12
N ASP A 86 0.88 1.74 18.29
CA ASP A 86 1.62 2.88 17.77
C ASP A 86 1.78 2.74 16.24
N HIS A 87 1.03 3.57 15.49
CA HIS A 87 1.19 4.03 14.09
C HIS A 87 1.44 3.06 12.91
N ALA A 88 1.91 1.82 13.11
CA ALA A 88 2.10 0.84 12.05
C ALA A 88 0.82 0.05 11.72
N LYS A 89 -0.24 0.17 12.53
CA LYS A 89 -1.51 -0.51 12.26
C LYS A 89 -2.32 0.08 11.10
N TYR A 90 -1.82 1.17 10.50
CA TYR A 90 -2.28 1.64 9.19
C TYR A 90 -1.33 1.24 8.04
N THR A 91 -0.43 0.27 8.23
CA THR A 91 0.36 -0.28 7.12
C THR A 91 -0.38 -1.47 6.51
N ASP A 92 -1.20 -1.16 5.52
CA ASP A 92 -1.58 -1.96 4.35
C ASP A 92 -2.29 -3.30 4.57
N ALA A 93 -1.83 -4.21 5.43
CA ALA A 93 -2.34 -5.59 5.46
C ALA A 93 -3.78 -5.72 5.99
N GLU A 94 -4.16 -4.98 7.05
CA GLU A 94 -5.53 -5.01 7.58
C GLU A 94 -6.50 -4.22 6.69
N ALA A 95 -6.05 -3.13 6.06
CA ALA A 95 -6.81 -2.36 5.09
C ALA A 95 -7.04 -3.17 3.79
N VAL A 96 -6.01 -3.86 3.30
CA VAL A 96 -6.09 -4.79 2.16
C VAL A 96 -7.00 -5.97 2.50
N SER A 97 -6.87 -6.58 3.69
CA SER A 97 -7.76 -7.67 4.12
C SER A 97 -9.23 -7.24 4.22
N ALA A 98 -9.50 -6.02 4.69
CA ALA A 98 -10.85 -5.47 4.73
C ALA A 98 -11.42 -5.23 3.32
N ILE A 99 -10.59 -4.75 2.39
CA ILE A 99 -10.95 -4.57 0.98
C ILE A 99 -11.19 -5.93 0.28
N GLU A 100 -10.33 -6.92 0.51
CA GLU A 100 -10.45 -8.28 -0.03
C GLU A 100 -11.70 -8.99 0.50
N ALA A 101 -12.02 -8.82 1.80
CA ALA A 101 -13.22 -9.38 2.40
C ALA A 101 -14.52 -8.70 1.97
N ALA A 102 -14.49 -7.39 1.69
CA ALA A 102 -15.66 -6.61 1.28
C ALA A 102 -15.94 -6.67 -0.24
N GLY A 103 -14.95 -7.08 -1.03
CA GLY A 103 -14.92 -6.83 -2.47
C GLY A 103 -14.64 -5.34 -2.75
N LEU A 104 -13.89 -5.08 -3.82
CA LEU A 104 -13.61 -3.72 -4.31
C LEU A 104 -14.89 -3.09 -4.90
N THR A 105 -15.81 -2.64 -4.04
CA THR A 105 -16.98 -1.85 -4.45
C THR A 105 -16.61 -0.38 -4.42
N PHE A 106 -16.64 0.28 -5.59
CA PHE A 106 -16.45 1.72 -5.66
C PHE A 106 -17.66 2.46 -5.10
N ALA A 107 -17.42 3.47 -4.27
CA ALA A 107 -18.46 4.39 -3.84
C ALA A 107 -19.07 5.13 -5.06
N GLU A 108 -20.24 5.75 -4.86
CA GLU A 108 -20.85 6.59 -5.89
C GLU A 108 -19.85 7.63 -6.44
N ASN A 109 -19.83 7.80 -7.76
CA ASN A 109 -18.91 8.69 -8.49
C ASN A 109 -17.41 8.39 -8.28
N LYS A 110 -17.05 7.13 -7.99
CA LYS A 110 -15.66 6.64 -8.04
C LYS A 110 -15.51 5.64 -9.19
N GLY A 111 -14.39 5.74 -9.89
CA GLY A 111 -14.02 4.82 -10.97
C GLY A 111 -12.56 4.40 -10.84
N ILE A 112 -12.15 3.46 -11.69
CA ILE A 112 -10.74 3.11 -11.84
C ILE A 112 -10.09 4.21 -12.68
N ILE A 113 -9.14 4.92 -12.08
CA ILE A 113 -8.36 5.94 -12.78
C ILE A 113 -7.11 5.27 -13.34
N LEU A 114 -6.95 5.32 -14.67
CA LEU A 114 -5.70 4.93 -15.31
C LEU A 114 -4.65 6.03 -15.16
N ASP A 115 -3.37 5.68 -15.25
CA ASP A 115 -2.29 6.67 -15.17
C ASP A 115 -2.50 7.81 -16.18
N ALA A 116 -2.48 9.04 -15.67
CA ALA A 116 -2.76 10.23 -16.44
C ALA A 116 -1.66 10.51 -17.47
N ALA A 117 -0.40 10.24 -17.14
CA ALA A 117 0.74 10.72 -17.91
C ALA A 117 1.46 9.65 -18.73
N LEU A 118 1.64 8.42 -18.22
CA LEU A 118 2.62 7.45 -18.73
C LEU A 118 3.99 8.11 -18.96
N SER A 119 4.75 8.23 -17.87
CA SER A 119 5.90 9.15 -17.78
C SER A 119 7.08 8.90 -18.72
N ALA A 120 7.15 7.75 -19.39
CA ALA A 120 8.20 7.36 -20.33
C ALA A 120 7.73 6.18 -21.18
N ASP A 121 8.57 5.74 -22.12
CA ASP A 121 8.36 4.49 -22.84
C ASP A 121 8.35 3.28 -21.88
N GLU A 122 7.65 2.23 -22.31
CA GLU A 122 7.41 0.99 -21.58
C GLU A 122 6.64 1.18 -20.26
N LYS A 123 5.89 2.28 -20.15
CA LYS A 123 4.94 2.51 -19.06
C LYS A 123 3.53 2.17 -19.48
N TRP A 124 2.80 1.54 -18.57
CA TRP A 124 1.43 1.07 -18.80
C TRP A 124 0.58 1.19 -17.53
N SER A 125 -0.73 1.22 -17.71
CA SER A 125 -1.71 1.21 -16.64
C SER A 125 -2.99 0.57 -17.15
N GLY A 126 -3.50 -0.46 -16.48
CA GLY A 126 -4.69 -1.18 -16.95
C GLY A 126 -4.91 -2.55 -16.33
N ILE A 127 -5.77 -3.33 -16.97
CA ILE A 127 -6.09 -4.72 -16.64
C ILE A 127 -5.08 -5.62 -17.34
N VAL A 128 -4.42 -6.48 -16.56
CA VAL A 128 -3.40 -7.41 -17.05
C VAL A 128 -3.71 -8.85 -16.64
N GLU A 129 -3.11 -9.79 -17.37
CA GLU A 129 -2.95 -11.17 -16.92
C GLU A 129 -1.53 -11.68 -17.15
N ILE A 130 -1.15 -12.74 -16.45
CA ILE A 130 0.13 -13.42 -16.68
C ILE A 130 -0.08 -14.47 -17.77
N GLY A 131 0.75 -14.43 -18.81
CA GLY A 131 0.74 -15.40 -19.90
C GLY A 131 2.15 -15.91 -20.26
N THR A 132 2.23 -17.12 -20.79
CA THR A 132 3.48 -17.70 -21.31
C THR A 132 3.69 -17.30 -22.77
N MET A 133 4.88 -16.83 -23.14
CA MET A 133 5.20 -16.43 -24.51
C MET A 133 5.62 -17.65 -25.35
N GLY A 134 5.12 -17.74 -26.58
CA GLY A 134 5.49 -18.78 -27.56
C GLY A 134 6.69 -18.41 -28.43
N PHE A 135 7.26 -17.24 -28.21
CA PHE A 135 8.41 -16.71 -28.95
C PHE A 135 9.26 -15.81 -28.04
N GLY A 136 10.43 -15.38 -28.51
CA GLY A 136 11.22 -14.34 -27.86
C GLY A 136 10.53 -12.98 -27.96
N ALA A 137 9.74 -12.65 -26.95
CA ALA A 137 8.91 -11.46 -26.96
C ALA A 137 9.68 -10.18 -26.62
N THR A 138 9.26 -9.08 -27.24
CA THR A 138 9.68 -7.72 -26.97
C THR A 138 8.52 -6.94 -26.35
N VAL A 139 8.84 -6.02 -25.44
CA VAL A 139 7.84 -5.10 -24.91
C VAL A 139 7.17 -4.30 -26.04
N GLY A 140 5.85 -4.20 -26.00
CA GLY A 140 5.05 -3.56 -27.05
C GLY A 140 4.53 -4.52 -28.13
N ASP A 141 5.01 -5.76 -28.20
CA ASP A 141 4.50 -6.72 -29.18
C ASP A 141 2.99 -6.95 -28.99
N LEU A 142 2.24 -6.80 -30.08
CA LEU A 142 0.84 -7.18 -30.17
C LEU A 142 0.74 -8.69 -30.37
N ILE A 143 0.07 -9.35 -29.42
CA ILE A 143 0.06 -10.79 -29.29
C ILE A 143 -1.37 -11.32 -29.25
N TYR A 144 -1.56 -12.57 -29.69
CA TYR A 144 -2.81 -13.30 -29.58
C TYR A 144 -2.61 -14.59 -28.79
N LEU A 145 -3.66 -15.02 -28.07
CA LEU A 145 -3.62 -16.30 -27.36
C LEU A 145 -3.87 -17.45 -28.35
N ALA A 146 -2.82 -18.23 -28.63
CA ALA A 146 -2.90 -19.35 -29.55
C ALA A 146 -3.65 -20.53 -28.91
N VAL A 147 -4.63 -21.05 -29.63
CA VAL A 147 -5.43 -22.21 -29.18
C VAL A 147 -4.67 -23.52 -29.23
N ALA A 148 -3.58 -23.58 -30.00
CA ALA A 148 -2.82 -24.81 -30.26
C ALA A 148 -2.02 -25.25 -29.03
N ASP A 149 -1.46 -24.30 -28.28
CA ASP A 149 -0.52 -24.55 -27.18
C ASP A 149 -0.75 -23.65 -25.96
N THR A 150 -1.79 -22.80 -25.98
CA THR A 150 -2.13 -21.86 -24.90
C THR A 150 -1.05 -20.82 -24.60
N LYS A 151 -0.15 -20.57 -25.55
CA LYS A 151 0.86 -19.51 -25.45
C LYS A 151 0.42 -18.26 -26.19
N TRP A 152 1.05 -17.15 -25.83
CA TRP A 152 0.89 -15.89 -26.54
C TRP A 152 1.88 -15.82 -27.70
N GLU A 153 1.33 -15.60 -28.89
CA GLU A 153 2.06 -15.58 -30.16
C GLU A 153 1.84 -14.25 -30.88
N LEU A 154 2.72 -13.90 -31.83
CA LEU A 154 2.62 -12.64 -32.56
C LEU A 154 1.34 -12.55 -33.40
N ALA A 155 0.59 -11.45 -33.23
CA ALA A 155 -0.56 -11.15 -34.07
C ALA A 155 -0.11 -10.56 -35.42
N LYS A 156 -0.83 -10.88 -36.50
CA LYS A 156 -0.51 -10.37 -37.85
C LYS A 156 -1.76 -10.30 -38.73
N ALA A 157 -2.03 -9.13 -39.29
CA ALA A 157 -3.29 -8.85 -39.98
C ALA A 157 -3.48 -9.65 -41.28
N ASP A 158 -2.41 -10.05 -41.98
CA ASP A 158 -2.50 -10.89 -43.20
C ASP A 158 -2.64 -12.40 -42.90
N ALA A 159 -2.83 -12.75 -41.62
CA ALA A 159 -3.07 -14.11 -41.15
C ALA A 159 -4.31 -14.15 -40.26
N ALA A 160 -5.45 -14.48 -40.85
CA ALA A 160 -6.75 -14.40 -40.19
C ALA A 160 -6.82 -15.13 -38.82
N VAL A 161 -6.15 -16.27 -38.67
CA VAL A 161 -6.15 -17.05 -37.43
C VAL A 161 -5.47 -16.33 -36.25
N THR A 162 -4.51 -15.44 -36.51
CA THR A 162 -3.74 -14.74 -35.46
C THR A 162 -4.38 -13.41 -35.05
N SER A 163 -5.46 -13.00 -35.73
CA SER A 163 -6.05 -11.66 -35.60
C SER A 163 -7.47 -11.66 -34.99
N LYS A 164 -8.12 -12.83 -34.90
CA LYS A 164 -9.53 -12.98 -34.49
C LYS A 164 -9.73 -13.32 -33.02
N GLY A 165 -8.70 -13.87 -32.37
CA GLY A 165 -8.76 -14.37 -31.00
C GLY A 165 -8.68 -13.29 -29.91
N LYS A 166 -8.41 -13.71 -28.67
CA LYS A 166 -8.04 -12.81 -27.59
C LYS A 166 -6.70 -12.15 -27.94
N ILE A 167 -6.66 -10.82 -27.88
CA ILE A 167 -5.47 -10.00 -28.20
C ILE A 167 -5.01 -9.29 -26.93
N GLY A 168 -3.70 -9.09 -26.82
CA GLY A 168 -3.08 -8.33 -25.76
C GLY A 168 -1.78 -7.68 -26.22
N ILE A 169 -1.14 -6.92 -25.34
CA ILE A 169 0.18 -6.34 -25.57
C ILE A 169 1.17 -6.91 -24.55
N CYS A 170 2.33 -7.34 -25.02
CA CYS A 170 3.41 -7.82 -24.17
C CYS A 170 4.06 -6.66 -23.39
N LEU A 171 4.17 -6.78 -22.07
CA LEU A 171 4.62 -5.69 -21.19
C LEU A 171 6.10 -5.77 -20.78
N ALA A 172 6.84 -6.76 -21.27
CA ALA A 172 8.26 -6.93 -21.01
C ALA A 172 8.93 -7.76 -22.11
N THR A 173 10.21 -7.48 -22.36
CA THR A 173 11.04 -8.33 -23.21
C THR A 173 11.43 -9.59 -22.44
N VAL A 174 11.08 -10.76 -22.98
CA VAL A 174 11.33 -12.06 -22.36
C VAL A 174 11.72 -13.10 -23.41
N SER A 175 12.39 -14.18 -23.01
CA SER A 175 12.66 -15.30 -23.91
C SER A 175 11.38 -16.08 -24.22
N GLU A 176 11.44 -16.93 -25.24
CA GLU A 176 10.45 -17.98 -25.44
C GLU A 176 10.28 -18.82 -24.16
N ASP A 177 9.06 -19.31 -23.94
CA ASP A 177 8.63 -20.09 -22.76
C ASP A 177 8.65 -19.34 -21.42
N ALA A 178 9.06 -18.07 -21.40
CA ALA A 178 8.98 -17.24 -20.21
C ALA A 178 7.57 -16.63 -20.05
N THR A 179 7.23 -16.28 -18.82
CA THR A 179 5.98 -15.56 -18.51
C THR A 179 6.16 -14.05 -18.63
N CYS A 180 5.13 -13.36 -19.12
CA CYS A 180 5.05 -11.92 -19.15
C CYS A 180 3.65 -11.44 -18.73
N ASN A 181 3.56 -10.24 -18.17
CA ASN A 181 2.28 -9.57 -18.05
C ASN A 181 1.79 -9.15 -19.45
N VAL A 182 0.52 -9.43 -19.71
CA VAL A 182 -0.16 -9.09 -20.96
C VAL A 182 -1.23 -8.06 -20.65
N LEU A 183 -1.14 -6.88 -21.27
CA LEU A 183 -2.18 -5.85 -21.17
C LEU A 183 -3.41 -6.29 -21.97
N LEU A 184 -4.56 -6.37 -21.32
CA LEU A 184 -5.84 -6.71 -21.95
C LEU A 184 -6.72 -5.48 -22.18
N TYR A 185 -6.56 -4.45 -21.36
CA TYR A 185 -7.28 -3.18 -21.47
C TYR A 185 -6.55 -2.09 -20.70
N GLY A 186 -6.33 -0.91 -21.28
CA GLY A 186 -5.75 0.21 -20.55
C GLY A 186 -4.92 1.14 -21.42
N LYS A 187 -3.94 1.82 -20.84
CA LYS A 187 -2.99 2.67 -21.56
C LYS A 187 -1.59 2.06 -21.59
N MET A 188 -0.86 2.27 -22.68
CA MET A 188 0.56 1.95 -22.78
C MET A 188 1.30 2.95 -23.68
N ARG A 189 2.53 3.27 -23.31
CA ARG A 189 3.53 3.95 -24.14
C ARG A 189 4.67 2.97 -24.41
N SER A 190 5.21 2.97 -25.62
CA SER A 190 6.41 2.20 -25.95
C SER A 190 7.13 2.81 -27.14
N ALA A 191 8.46 2.71 -27.12
CA ALA A 191 9.31 3.11 -28.25
C ALA A 191 9.05 2.26 -29.51
N ALA A 192 8.43 1.09 -29.38
CA ALA A 192 8.05 0.24 -30.50
C ALA A 192 6.81 0.73 -31.26
N PHE A 193 6.02 1.65 -30.67
CA PHE A 193 4.77 2.11 -31.27
C PHE A 193 5.00 3.21 -32.32
N PRO A 194 4.15 3.26 -33.36
CA PRO A 194 4.14 4.38 -34.29
C PRO A 194 3.62 5.64 -33.60
N ALA A 195 3.92 6.82 -34.16
CA ALA A 195 3.26 8.05 -33.74
C ALA A 195 1.75 7.98 -34.03
N PHE A 196 0.94 8.34 -33.04
CA PHE A 196 -0.52 8.28 -33.14
C PHE A 196 -1.15 9.63 -33.52
N THR A 197 -2.31 9.55 -34.16
CA THR A 197 -3.24 10.69 -34.21
C THR A 197 -4.24 10.53 -33.07
N VAL A 198 -4.38 11.57 -32.24
CA VAL A 198 -5.26 11.53 -31.05
C VAL A 198 -6.70 11.24 -31.46
N GLY A 199 -7.30 10.22 -30.83
CA GLY A 199 -8.66 9.74 -31.09
C GLY A 199 -8.81 8.87 -32.34
N ALA A 200 -7.76 8.67 -33.13
CA ALA A 200 -7.82 7.82 -34.32
C ALA A 200 -7.62 6.33 -33.97
N PRO A 201 -8.26 5.40 -34.73
CA PRO A 201 -8.13 3.98 -34.49
C PRO A 201 -6.73 3.45 -34.83
N VAL A 202 -6.30 2.44 -34.08
CA VAL A 202 -5.06 1.68 -34.29
C VAL A 202 -5.42 0.23 -34.63
N HIS A 203 -4.65 -0.39 -35.51
CA HIS A 203 -4.93 -1.71 -36.09
C HIS A 203 -3.72 -2.65 -35.95
N ILE A 204 -3.97 -3.93 -36.18
CA ILE A 204 -2.93 -4.97 -36.29
C ILE A 204 -2.11 -4.72 -37.56
N SER A 205 -0.78 -4.83 -37.51
CA SER A 205 0.06 -4.72 -38.71
C SER A 205 -0.07 -5.94 -39.61
N ALA A 206 -0.18 -5.71 -40.93
CA ALA A 206 -0.02 -6.75 -41.94
C ALA A 206 1.44 -6.92 -42.39
N ALA A 207 2.29 -5.90 -42.20
CA ALA A 207 3.65 -5.89 -42.72
C ALA A 207 4.60 -6.68 -41.82
N THR A 208 4.48 -6.51 -40.51
CA THR A 208 5.36 -7.11 -39.50
C THR A 208 4.49 -7.75 -38.42
N ALA A 209 4.78 -9.00 -38.05
CA ALA A 209 4.08 -9.64 -36.93
C ALA A 209 4.45 -8.97 -35.61
N GLY A 210 3.48 -8.75 -34.72
CA GLY A 210 3.69 -8.03 -33.45
C GLY A 210 3.52 -6.52 -33.54
N ASP A 211 3.66 -5.93 -34.71
CA ASP A 211 3.54 -4.48 -34.85
C ASP A 211 2.07 -4.03 -34.86
N ILE A 212 1.87 -2.77 -34.50
CA ILE A 212 0.61 -2.04 -34.63
C ILE A 212 0.74 -0.92 -35.65
N VAL A 213 -0.36 -0.55 -36.31
CA VAL A 213 -0.36 0.46 -37.37
C VAL A 213 -1.55 1.42 -37.26
N VAL A 214 -1.36 2.67 -37.67
CA VAL A 214 -2.42 3.70 -37.68
C VAL A 214 -3.26 3.72 -38.96
N ALA A 215 -2.78 3.04 -40.02
CA ALA A 215 -3.55 2.82 -41.24
C ALA A 215 -4.22 1.45 -41.18
N ALA A 216 -5.49 1.37 -41.58
CA ALA A 216 -6.18 0.10 -41.69
C ALA A 216 -5.45 -0.82 -42.68
N PRO A 217 -5.22 -2.11 -42.35
CA PRO A 217 -4.62 -3.05 -43.27
C PRO A 217 -5.40 -3.16 -44.58
N THR A 218 -4.68 -3.15 -45.71
CA THR A 218 -5.26 -3.32 -47.04
C THR A 218 -4.73 -4.60 -47.67
N GLY A 219 -5.58 -5.40 -48.28
CA GLY A 219 -5.21 -6.62 -48.98
C GLY A 219 -6.44 -7.32 -49.55
N THR A 220 -6.23 -8.45 -50.22
CA THR A 220 -7.33 -9.23 -50.81
C THR A 220 -7.69 -10.41 -49.93
N THR A 221 -6.75 -11.33 -49.64
CA THR A 221 -7.11 -12.61 -49.01
C THR A 221 -6.53 -12.77 -47.60
N ASN A 222 -7.36 -13.15 -46.63
CA ASN A 222 -7.01 -13.38 -45.21
C ASN A 222 -6.54 -12.13 -44.43
N PHE A 223 -6.72 -10.94 -45.00
CA PHE A 223 -6.42 -9.69 -44.31
C PHE A 223 -7.54 -9.35 -43.33
N VAL A 224 -7.19 -9.07 -42.09
CA VAL A 224 -8.11 -8.72 -41.02
C VAL A 224 -7.93 -7.25 -40.65
N VAL A 225 -9.00 -6.48 -40.83
CA VAL A 225 -9.13 -5.13 -40.29
C VAL A 225 -9.81 -5.23 -38.93
N ARG A 226 -9.03 -5.05 -37.87
CA ARG A 226 -9.50 -5.03 -36.48
C ARG A 226 -8.94 -3.83 -35.77
N ILE A 227 -9.80 -3.07 -35.11
CA ILE A 227 -9.40 -1.96 -34.24
C ILE A 227 -8.94 -2.57 -32.90
N ILE A 228 -7.72 -2.24 -32.49
CA ILE A 228 -7.14 -2.71 -31.22
C ILE A 228 -7.16 -1.63 -30.13
N GLY A 229 -7.46 -0.39 -30.50
CA GLY A 229 -7.40 0.75 -29.60
C GLY A 229 -7.37 2.07 -30.35
N TYR A 230 -7.03 3.14 -29.62
CA TYR A 230 -7.00 4.50 -30.14
C TYR A 230 -5.78 5.26 -29.63
N GLY A 231 -5.28 6.22 -30.40
CA GLY A 231 -4.27 7.16 -29.90
C GLY A 231 -4.84 8.01 -28.76
N ASN A 232 -4.37 7.81 -27.53
CA ASN A 232 -4.78 8.62 -26.38
C ASN A 232 -4.02 9.95 -26.35
N THR A 233 -2.75 9.89 -26.71
CA THR A 233 -1.91 11.05 -27.05
C THR A 233 -1.19 10.74 -28.37
N ALA A 234 -0.20 11.52 -28.76
CA ALA A 234 0.65 11.18 -29.92
C ALA A 234 1.57 9.97 -29.66
N GLU A 235 1.76 9.58 -28.39
CA GLU A 235 2.73 8.56 -27.95
C GLU A 235 2.05 7.43 -27.15
N ASP A 236 0.89 7.70 -26.56
CA ASP A 236 0.17 6.74 -25.73
C ASP A 236 -0.95 6.07 -26.52
N LEU A 237 -0.95 4.74 -26.53
CA LEU A 237 -2.08 3.93 -26.96
C LEU A 237 -3.07 3.79 -25.81
N PHE A 238 -4.35 4.01 -26.06
CA PHE A 238 -5.44 3.43 -25.28
C PHE A 238 -5.83 2.10 -25.91
N PHE A 239 -5.35 1.01 -25.33
CA PHE A 239 -5.60 -0.35 -25.77
C PHE A 239 -6.96 -0.82 -25.27
N CYS A 240 -7.87 -1.06 -26.20
CA CYS A 240 -9.23 -1.53 -25.95
C CYS A 240 -9.69 -2.34 -27.17
N PRO A 241 -9.18 -3.57 -27.36
CA PRO A 241 -9.38 -4.29 -28.60
C PRO A 241 -10.85 -4.61 -28.82
N ASP A 242 -11.35 -4.28 -30.01
CA ASP A 242 -12.72 -4.61 -30.40
C ASP A 242 -12.85 -6.12 -30.60
N ASN A 243 -14.01 -6.68 -30.29
CA ASN A 243 -14.34 -8.07 -30.62
C ASN A 243 -14.77 -8.22 -32.09
N THR A 244 -15.14 -7.11 -32.73
CA THR A 244 -15.54 -7.03 -34.13
C THR A 244 -14.31 -6.91 -35.02
N TYR A 245 -14.33 -7.62 -36.14
CA TYR A 245 -13.31 -7.54 -37.17
C TYR A 245 -13.93 -7.74 -38.56
N VAL A 246 -13.26 -7.23 -39.59
CA VAL A 246 -13.60 -7.46 -40.99
C VAL A 246 -12.47 -8.25 -41.63
N GLU A 247 -12.81 -9.41 -42.20
CA GLU A 247 -11.89 -10.16 -43.05
C GLU A 247 -12.15 -9.78 -44.51
N LEU A 248 -11.09 -9.36 -45.21
CA LEU A 248 -11.14 -9.00 -46.62
C LEU A 248 -11.08 -10.27 -47.47
N ALA A 249 -11.81 -10.24 -48.60
CA ALA A 249 -11.98 -11.35 -49.55
C ALA A 249 -11.16 -11.14 -50.83
#